data_AF-A0A831SHK9-F1
#
_entry.id   AF-A0A831SHK9-F1
#
_cell.length_a   1.000
_cell.length_b   1.000
_cell.length_c   1.000
_cell.angle_alpha   90.00
_cell.angle_beta   90.00
_cell.angle_gamma   90.00
#
_symmetry.space_group_name_H-M   'P 1'
#
loop_
_entity.id
_entity.type
_entity.pdbx_description
1 polymer ?
#
loop_
_entity_poly.entity_id
_entity_poly.type
_entity_poly.pdbx_seq_one_letter_code
_entity_poly.pdbx_strand_id
1 'polypeptide(L)'
;MKTYDDVVGFDYTNAEEWRSFVKNQILPLHERISKIVKIRENIEELLSNNISDVIRNNTYVKQMLLGGVNENGDYKPNSLAKIYREFLGISINTKEWISLSKQPGIDAAEYIKCNFADTPFLQLAKDVKEIVDRLISLAEISDKGIKDDEIKDVLENPEKIVDDLKEIYARSVSISANHSYYTFFTINTRCIPRYYIKQAYPKLKDKFEEVIESLGLEPKFIPDIKEEE
;
A
#
# COMPACT_ATOMS: atom_id res chain seq x y z
N MET A 1 36.15 -6.58 16.97
CA MET A 1 35.30 -5.54 16.35
C MET A 1 33.94 -6.18 16.14
N LYS A 2 32.85 -5.62 16.68
CA LYS A 2 31.51 -6.15 16.39
C LYS A 2 31.22 -5.88 14.91
N THR A 3 30.93 -6.91 14.15
CA THR A 3 30.52 -6.80 12.75
C THR A 3 29.00 -6.76 12.70
N TYR A 4 28.42 -6.40 11.56
CA TYR A 4 26.97 -6.48 11.43
C TYR A 4 26.48 -7.92 11.43
N ASP A 5 27.33 -8.91 11.15
CA ASP A 5 26.97 -10.35 11.23
C ASP A 5 26.38 -10.75 12.60
N ASP A 6 26.82 -10.09 13.67
CA ASP A 6 26.34 -10.32 15.04
C ASP A 6 25.05 -9.53 15.37
N VAL A 7 24.63 -8.64 14.45
CA VAL A 7 23.50 -7.71 14.62
C VAL A 7 22.34 -8.06 13.70
N VAL A 8 22.60 -8.39 12.44
CA VAL A 8 21.56 -8.88 11.51
C VAL A 8 21.16 -10.30 11.92
N GLY A 9 19.94 -10.46 12.39
CA GLY A 9 19.39 -11.72 12.90
C GLY A 9 18.95 -12.74 11.83
N PHE A 10 19.49 -12.67 10.61
CA PHE A 10 19.14 -13.57 9.50
C PHE A 10 20.35 -13.85 8.61
N ASP A 11 20.31 -14.93 7.83
CA ASP A 11 21.37 -15.25 6.87
C ASP A 11 21.14 -14.51 5.54
N TYR A 12 21.69 -13.29 5.45
CA TYR A 12 21.64 -12.48 4.23
C TYR A 12 22.36 -13.10 3.03
N THR A 13 23.11 -14.20 3.22
CA THR A 13 23.77 -14.94 2.13
C THR A 13 22.90 -16.03 1.52
N ASN A 14 21.72 -16.27 2.07
CA ASN A 14 20.82 -17.36 1.64
C ASN A 14 19.65 -16.80 0.82
N ALA A 15 19.51 -17.23 -0.43
CA ALA A 15 18.40 -16.82 -1.30
C ALA A 15 17.03 -17.21 -0.74
N GLU A 16 16.92 -18.33 -0.01
CA GLU A 16 15.65 -18.76 0.60
C GLU A 16 15.21 -17.85 1.76
N GLU A 17 16.15 -17.22 2.48
CA GLU A 17 15.83 -16.20 3.49
C GLU A 17 15.17 -14.97 2.84
N TRP A 18 15.68 -14.55 1.68
CA TRP A 18 15.09 -13.45 0.91
C TRP A 18 13.72 -13.81 0.34
N ARG A 19 13.56 -15.03 -0.21
CA ARG A 19 12.24 -15.53 -0.65
C ARG A 19 11.25 -15.58 0.51
N SER A 20 11.69 -16.02 1.69
CA SER A 20 10.88 -16.04 2.91
C SER A 20 10.47 -14.63 3.34
N PHE A 21 11.37 -13.65 3.28
CA PHE A 21 11.06 -12.25 3.56
C PHE A 21 10.00 -11.70 2.60
N VAL A 22 10.15 -11.93 1.28
CA VAL A 22 9.15 -11.50 0.30
C VAL A 22 7.81 -12.17 0.57
N LYS A 23 7.80 -13.49 0.79
CA LYS A 23 6.57 -14.25 1.04
C LYS A 23 5.85 -13.86 2.33
N ASN A 24 6.57 -13.63 3.41
CA ASN A 24 5.97 -13.48 4.74
C ASN A 24 5.75 -12.03 5.15
N GLN A 25 6.48 -11.07 4.57
CA GLN A 25 6.36 -9.65 4.94
C GLN A 25 5.84 -8.79 3.78
N ILE A 26 6.37 -8.99 2.56
CA ILE A 26 6.05 -8.16 1.40
C ILE A 26 4.72 -8.56 0.76
N LEU A 27 4.51 -9.85 0.49
CA LEU A 27 3.28 -10.36 -0.14
C LEU A 27 2.01 -10.00 0.67
N PRO A 28 1.96 -10.11 2.00
CA PRO A 28 0.77 -9.68 2.73
C PRO A 28 0.48 -8.16 2.63
N LEU A 29 1.51 -7.32 2.49
CA LEU A 29 1.31 -5.89 2.23
C LEU A 29 0.71 -5.70 0.82
N HIS A 30 1.23 -6.44 -0.16
CA HIS A 30 0.71 -6.46 -1.53
C HIS A 30 -0.77 -6.81 -1.56
N GLU A 31 -1.17 -7.91 -0.91
CA GLU A 31 -2.56 -8.37 -0.88
C GLU A 31 -3.49 -7.27 -0.32
N ARG A 32 -3.08 -6.57 0.74
CA ARG A 32 -3.89 -5.50 1.34
C ARG A 32 -4.00 -4.27 0.44
N ILE A 33 -2.89 -3.85 -0.17
CA ILE A 33 -2.87 -2.73 -1.11
C ILE A 33 -3.72 -3.05 -2.34
N SER A 34 -3.56 -4.23 -2.92
CA SER A 34 -4.32 -4.72 -4.06
C SER A 34 -5.82 -4.78 -3.76
N LYS A 35 -6.20 -5.20 -2.55
CA LYS A 35 -7.59 -5.17 -2.09
C LYS A 35 -8.15 -3.75 -2.10
N ILE A 36 -7.43 -2.77 -1.55
CA ILE A 36 -7.86 -1.36 -1.53
C ILE A 36 -8.02 -0.78 -2.93
N VAL A 37 -7.06 -1.03 -3.82
CA VAL A 37 -7.14 -0.57 -5.22
C VAL A 37 -8.36 -1.17 -5.91
N LYS A 38 -8.59 -2.47 -5.75
CA LYS A 38 -9.75 -3.16 -6.35
C LYS A 38 -11.08 -2.67 -5.76
N ILE A 39 -11.16 -2.42 -4.44
CA ILE A 39 -12.33 -1.79 -3.81
C ILE A 39 -12.62 -0.43 -4.45
N ARG A 40 -11.58 0.40 -4.61
CA ARG A 40 -11.69 1.73 -5.20
C ARG A 40 -12.22 1.67 -6.64
N GLU A 41 -11.75 0.73 -7.45
CA GLU A 41 -12.24 0.51 -8.83
C GLU A 41 -13.71 0.06 -8.83
N ASN A 42 -14.08 -0.88 -7.96
CA ASN A 42 -15.45 -1.40 -7.87
C ASN A 42 -16.47 -0.32 -7.45
N ILE A 43 -16.10 0.54 -6.50
CA ILE A 43 -16.98 1.65 -6.09
C ILE A 43 -17.12 2.68 -7.21
N GLU A 44 -16.06 2.93 -7.99
CA GLU A 44 -16.13 3.84 -9.12
C GLU A 44 -17.05 3.32 -10.21
N GLU A 45 -16.92 2.05 -10.59
CA GLU A 45 -17.82 1.41 -11.54
C GLU A 45 -19.27 1.47 -11.07
N LEU A 46 -19.52 1.18 -9.79
CA LEU A 46 -20.85 1.19 -9.18
C LEU A 46 -21.51 2.58 -9.22
N LEU A 47 -20.75 3.66 -8.97
CA LEU A 47 -21.32 4.99 -8.77
C LEU A 47 -21.22 5.90 -10.01
N SER A 48 -20.38 5.58 -11.00
CA SER A 48 -20.14 6.45 -12.17
C SER A 48 -21.39 6.74 -12.99
N ASN A 49 -22.29 5.76 -13.13
CA ASN A 49 -23.48 5.87 -13.99
C ASN A 49 -24.81 5.81 -13.23
N ASN A 50 -24.80 5.44 -11.94
CA ASN A 50 -26.05 5.18 -11.23
C ASN A 50 -26.07 5.61 -9.76
N ILE A 51 -25.36 6.70 -9.42
CA ILE A 51 -25.34 7.20 -8.04
C ILE A 51 -26.74 7.44 -7.47
N SER A 52 -27.68 7.95 -8.27
CA SER A 52 -29.02 8.30 -7.82
C SER A 52 -29.79 7.10 -7.29
N ASP A 53 -29.82 5.98 -8.03
CA ASP A 53 -30.51 4.77 -7.57
C ASP A 53 -29.73 4.06 -6.48
N VAL A 54 -28.39 4.04 -6.57
CA VAL A 54 -27.55 3.36 -5.59
C VAL A 54 -27.65 4.04 -4.23
N ILE A 55 -27.59 5.38 -4.14
CA ILE A 55 -27.65 6.07 -2.85
C ILE A 55 -29.04 5.98 -2.20
N ARG A 56 -30.11 5.77 -2.98
CA ARG A 56 -31.48 5.52 -2.49
C ARG A 56 -31.63 4.13 -1.90
N ASN A 57 -31.12 3.13 -2.63
CA ASN A 57 -31.44 1.72 -2.38
C ASN A 57 -30.35 0.97 -1.62
N ASN A 58 -29.13 1.52 -1.54
CA ASN A 58 -27.99 0.90 -0.87
C ASN A 58 -27.54 1.73 0.33
N THR A 59 -27.96 1.28 1.52
CA THR A 59 -27.61 1.92 2.80
C THR A 59 -26.10 1.97 3.04
N TYR A 60 -25.35 0.95 2.61
CA TYR A 60 -23.90 0.88 2.82
C TYR A 60 -23.16 1.92 1.98
N VAL A 61 -23.52 2.06 0.70
CA VAL A 61 -23.00 3.15 -0.14
C VAL A 61 -23.36 4.51 0.45
N LYS A 62 -24.60 4.69 0.91
CA LYS A 62 -25.00 5.93 1.58
C LYS A 62 -24.14 6.22 2.82
N GLN A 63 -23.77 5.20 3.60
CA GLN A 63 -22.82 5.34 4.71
C GLN A 63 -21.40 5.70 4.23
N MET A 64 -20.91 5.15 3.12
CA MET A 64 -19.62 5.53 2.54
C MET A 64 -19.58 7.01 2.15
N LEU A 65 -20.69 7.56 1.65
CA LEU A 65 -20.74 8.93 1.13
C LEU A 65 -21.14 9.98 2.18
N LEU A 66 -21.93 9.60 3.19
CA LEU A 66 -22.54 10.52 4.16
C LEU A 66 -22.32 10.13 5.63
N GLY A 67 -21.70 8.98 5.91
CA GLY A 67 -21.45 8.49 7.26
C GLY A 67 -20.63 9.47 8.10
N GLY A 68 -21.25 10.01 9.15
CA GLY A 68 -20.63 11.01 10.03
C GLY A 68 -20.70 12.45 9.53
N VAL A 69 -21.51 12.75 8.50
CA VAL A 69 -21.82 14.14 8.08
C VAL A 69 -22.92 14.72 8.99
N ASN A 70 -22.79 15.99 9.38
CA ASN A 70 -23.78 16.69 10.21
C ASN A 70 -24.81 17.49 9.39
N GLU A 71 -25.75 18.16 10.07
CA GLU A 71 -26.83 18.95 9.45
C GLU A 71 -26.38 20.23 8.73
N ASN A 72 -25.08 20.56 8.79
CA ASN A 72 -24.45 21.65 8.05
C ASN A 72 -23.65 21.15 6.84
N GLY A 73 -23.59 19.82 6.64
CA GLY A 73 -22.76 19.20 5.61
C GLY A 73 -21.29 19.04 6.00
N ASP A 74 -20.92 19.30 7.26
CA ASP A 74 -19.55 19.14 7.75
C ASP A 74 -19.31 17.72 8.28
N TYR A 75 -18.09 17.22 8.10
CA TYR A 75 -17.66 15.92 8.62
C TYR A 75 -17.38 16.00 10.11
N LYS A 76 -18.01 15.12 10.91
CA LYS A 76 -17.70 14.94 12.33
C LYS A 76 -16.34 14.24 12.51
N PRO A 77 -15.71 14.34 13.71
CA PRO A 77 -14.60 13.47 14.06
C PRO A 77 -14.94 11.99 13.83
N ASN A 78 -13.99 11.21 13.33
CA ASN A 78 -14.16 9.79 12.96
C ASN A 78 -15.27 9.54 11.91
N SER A 79 -15.55 10.50 11.03
CA SER A 79 -16.49 10.32 9.92
C SER A 79 -15.96 9.31 8.92
N LEU A 80 -16.77 8.29 8.64
CA LEU A 80 -16.51 7.29 7.61
C LEU A 80 -16.41 7.92 6.23
N ALA A 81 -17.33 8.83 5.89
CA ALA A 81 -17.30 9.52 4.60
C ALA A 81 -16.04 10.35 4.38
N LYS A 82 -15.46 10.87 5.47
CA LYS A 82 -14.16 11.56 5.40
C LYS A 82 -13.02 10.58 5.07
N ILE A 83 -13.05 9.35 5.60
CA ILE A 83 -12.06 8.31 5.27
C ILE A 83 -12.13 7.95 3.79
N TYR A 84 -13.32 7.68 3.26
CA TYR A 84 -13.51 7.40 1.83
C TYR A 84 -13.05 8.57 0.95
N ARG A 85 -13.30 9.81 1.37
CA ARG A 85 -12.82 11.00 0.66
C ARG A 85 -11.30 11.15 0.69
N GLU A 86 -10.68 11.04 1.86
CA GLU A 86 -9.24 11.36 2.03
C GLU A 86 -8.32 10.23 1.57
N PHE A 87 -8.72 8.98 1.78
CA PHE A 87 -7.92 7.83 1.38
C PHE A 87 -8.29 7.35 -0.01
N LEU A 88 -9.57 7.19 -0.32
CA LEU A 88 -10.01 6.62 -1.60
C LEU A 88 -10.45 7.67 -2.63
N GLY A 89 -10.53 8.95 -2.24
CA GLY A 89 -10.92 10.03 -3.16
C GLY A 89 -12.38 9.97 -3.59
N ILE A 90 -13.23 9.25 -2.84
CA ILE A 90 -14.64 9.03 -3.17
C ILE A 90 -15.48 9.98 -2.32
N SER A 91 -16.25 10.87 -2.96
CA SER A 91 -17.04 11.85 -2.21
C SER A 91 -18.20 12.42 -3.02
N ILE A 92 -19.16 13.02 -2.32
CA ILE A 92 -20.18 13.90 -2.90
C ILE A 92 -20.07 15.29 -2.26
N ASN A 93 -20.73 16.29 -2.86
CA ASN A 93 -20.89 17.58 -2.22
C ASN A 93 -21.90 17.48 -1.06
N THR A 94 -21.38 17.31 0.16
CA THR A 94 -22.19 17.11 1.37
C THR A 94 -23.03 18.32 1.74
N LYS A 95 -22.55 19.54 1.48
CA LYS A 95 -23.31 20.78 1.75
C LYS A 95 -24.50 20.91 0.81
N GLU A 96 -24.28 20.61 -0.47
CA GLU A 96 -25.34 20.57 -1.47
C GLU A 96 -26.38 19.49 -1.16
N TRP A 97 -25.94 18.27 -0.82
CA TRP A 97 -26.83 17.19 -0.38
C TRP A 97 -27.76 17.64 0.75
N ILE A 98 -27.19 18.25 1.81
CA ILE A 98 -27.94 18.71 2.97
C ILE A 98 -28.90 19.86 2.61
N SER A 99 -28.45 20.80 1.77
CA SER A 99 -29.28 21.91 1.30
C SER A 99 -30.50 21.41 0.51
N LEU A 100 -30.30 20.49 -0.43
CA LEU A 100 -31.37 19.91 -1.25
C LEU A 100 -32.32 19.04 -0.42
N SER A 101 -31.78 18.27 0.52
CA SER A 101 -32.60 17.39 1.39
C SER A 101 -33.57 18.16 2.30
N LYS A 102 -33.33 19.47 2.52
CA LYS A 102 -34.21 20.34 3.31
C LYS A 102 -35.32 20.98 2.46
N GLN A 103 -35.25 20.90 1.13
CA GLN A 103 -36.22 21.52 0.24
C GLN A 103 -37.44 20.60 0.03
N PRO A 104 -38.67 21.09 0.27
CA PRO A 104 -39.87 20.28 0.08
C PRO A 104 -40.03 19.82 -1.37
N GLY A 105 -40.29 18.53 -1.58
CA GLY A 105 -40.55 17.96 -2.91
C GLY A 105 -39.31 17.73 -3.78
N ILE A 106 -38.11 17.94 -3.25
CA ILE A 106 -36.86 17.66 -3.95
C ILE A 106 -36.22 16.38 -3.41
N ASP A 107 -35.88 15.47 -4.31
CA ASP A 107 -35.01 14.36 -3.99
C ASP A 107 -33.55 14.72 -4.30
N ALA A 108 -32.75 14.93 -3.25
CA ALA A 108 -31.34 15.30 -3.37
C ALA A 108 -30.54 14.28 -4.21
N ALA A 109 -30.94 13.01 -4.24
CA ALA A 109 -30.27 11.96 -5.00
C ALA A 109 -30.28 12.21 -6.52
N GLU A 110 -31.22 13.01 -7.05
CA GLU A 110 -31.29 13.31 -8.50
C GLU A 110 -30.24 14.32 -8.95
N TYR A 111 -29.71 15.13 -8.03
CA TYR A 111 -28.89 16.30 -8.37
C TYR A 111 -27.42 16.11 -8.00
N ILE A 112 -27.11 15.17 -7.10
CA ILE A 112 -25.74 14.92 -6.68
C ILE A 112 -24.95 14.08 -7.68
N LYS A 113 -23.66 14.32 -7.74
CA LYS A 113 -22.68 13.52 -8.49
C LYS A 113 -21.60 12.99 -7.57
N CYS A 114 -21.11 11.79 -7.86
CA CYS A 114 -19.91 11.26 -7.21
C CYS A 114 -18.69 11.95 -7.81
N ASN A 115 -17.79 12.40 -6.96
CA ASN A 115 -16.47 12.86 -7.34
C ASN A 115 -15.44 11.78 -7.00
N PHE A 116 -14.52 11.58 -7.95
CA PHE A 116 -13.41 10.65 -7.86
C PHE A 116 -12.12 11.42 -8.03
N ALA A 117 -11.25 11.36 -7.01
CA ALA A 117 -9.95 11.99 -7.04
C ALA A 117 -8.85 10.96 -6.79
N ASP A 118 -7.71 11.11 -7.45
CA ASP A 118 -6.49 10.42 -7.05
C ASP A 118 -5.92 11.12 -5.81
N THR A 119 -5.96 10.41 -4.68
CA THR A 119 -5.43 10.93 -3.41
C THR A 119 -3.94 10.62 -3.30
N PRO A 120 -3.19 11.37 -2.46
CA PRO A 120 -1.79 11.03 -2.17
C PRO A 120 -1.62 9.60 -1.65
N PHE A 121 -2.60 9.10 -0.89
CA PHE A 121 -2.59 7.73 -0.40
C PHE A 121 -2.80 6.71 -1.52
N LEU A 122 -3.76 6.92 -2.43
CA LEU A 122 -3.98 6.01 -3.56
C LEU A 122 -2.76 6.00 -4.49
N GLN A 123 -2.13 7.14 -4.72
CA GLN A 123 -0.90 7.19 -5.49
C GLN A 123 0.21 6.38 -4.82
N LEU A 124 0.43 6.58 -3.52
CA LEU A 124 1.38 5.78 -2.75
C LEU A 124 1.06 4.27 -2.83
N ALA A 125 -0.21 3.90 -2.72
CA ALA A 125 -0.66 2.52 -2.80
C ALA A 125 -0.35 1.92 -4.19
N LYS A 126 -0.63 2.65 -5.28
CA LYS A 126 -0.31 2.24 -6.66
C LYS A 126 1.20 2.08 -6.85
N ASP A 127 2.00 3.04 -6.38
CA ASP A 127 3.46 3.01 -6.50
C ASP A 127 4.08 1.82 -5.73
N VAL A 128 3.63 1.60 -4.49
CA VAL A 128 4.08 0.45 -3.69
C VAL A 128 3.65 -0.86 -4.34
N LYS A 129 2.42 -0.94 -4.85
CA LYS A 129 1.92 -2.12 -5.56
C LYS A 129 2.84 -2.49 -6.72
N GLU A 130 3.17 -1.52 -7.58
CA GLU A 130 4.03 -1.75 -8.74
C GLU A 130 5.42 -2.27 -8.35
N ILE A 131 6.03 -1.68 -7.31
CA ILE A 131 7.34 -2.12 -6.81
C ILE A 131 7.24 -3.56 -6.29
N VAL A 132 6.18 -3.86 -5.54
CA VAL A 132 6.00 -5.17 -4.93
C VAL A 132 5.62 -6.25 -5.95
N ASP A 133 4.83 -5.94 -6.98
CA ASP A 133 4.54 -6.84 -8.11
C ASP A 133 5.84 -7.33 -8.77
N ARG A 134 6.79 -6.40 -8.99
CA ARG A 134 8.11 -6.73 -9.54
C ARG A 134 8.90 -7.64 -8.60
N LEU A 135 8.88 -7.37 -7.29
CA LEU A 135 9.56 -8.20 -6.28
C LEU A 135 8.98 -9.61 -6.19
N ILE A 136 7.64 -9.75 -6.21
CA ILE A 136 6.95 -11.04 -6.20
C ILE A 136 7.30 -11.85 -7.45
N SER A 137 7.33 -11.18 -8.62
CA SER A 137 7.71 -11.80 -9.89
C SER A 137 9.17 -12.30 -9.87
N LEU A 138 10.10 -11.48 -9.38
CA LEU A 138 11.51 -11.86 -9.23
C LEU A 138 11.72 -13.00 -8.23
N ALA A 139 10.92 -13.05 -7.18
CA ALA A 139 10.97 -14.10 -6.18
C ALA A 139 10.26 -15.40 -6.60
N GLU A 140 9.63 -15.43 -7.78
CA GLU A 140 8.85 -16.55 -8.31
C GLU A 140 7.72 -16.99 -7.36
N ILE A 141 7.15 -16.04 -6.61
CA ILE A 141 6.08 -16.30 -5.64
C ILE A 141 4.74 -16.20 -6.35
N SER A 142 3.86 -17.18 -6.16
CA SER A 142 2.49 -17.13 -6.68
C SER A 142 1.62 -16.19 -5.84
N ASP A 143 1.02 -15.21 -6.51
CA ASP A 143 -0.05 -14.39 -5.96
C ASP A 143 -1.40 -15.05 -6.26
N LYS A 144 -2.23 -15.21 -5.22
CA LYS A 144 -3.58 -15.79 -5.34
C LYS A 144 -4.61 -14.77 -5.86
N GLY A 145 -4.24 -13.49 -5.88
CA GLY A 145 -5.14 -12.40 -6.22
C GLY A 145 -6.23 -12.18 -5.18
N ILE A 146 -7.00 -11.11 -5.36
CA ILE A 146 -8.07 -10.72 -4.44
C ILE A 146 -9.39 -11.34 -4.88
N LYS A 147 -10.00 -12.12 -3.98
CA LYS A 147 -11.30 -12.75 -4.22
C LYS A 147 -12.41 -11.71 -4.22
N ASP A 148 -13.41 -11.89 -5.07
CA ASP A 148 -14.53 -10.95 -5.16
C ASP A 148 -15.36 -10.89 -3.87
N ASP A 149 -15.42 -12.00 -3.11
CA ASP A 149 -16.05 -12.04 -1.78
C ASP A 149 -15.41 -11.06 -0.80
N GLU A 150 -14.10 -10.82 -0.89
CA GLU A 150 -13.39 -9.86 -0.02
C GLU A 150 -13.73 -8.40 -0.35
N ILE A 151 -14.05 -8.13 -1.61
CA ILE A 151 -14.51 -6.82 -2.06
C ILE A 151 -15.95 -6.61 -1.61
N LYS A 152 -16.80 -7.62 -1.85
CA LYS A 152 -18.21 -7.61 -1.46
C LYS A 152 -18.37 -7.39 0.05
N ASP A 153 -17.54 -8.02 0.86
CA ASP A 153 -17.56 -7.85 2.31
C ASP A 153 -17.37 -6.39 2.77
N VAL A 154 -16.53 -5.62 2.08
CA VAL A 154 -16.34 -4.18 2.35
C VAL A 154 -17.49 -3.36 1.78
N LEU A 155 -18.05 -3.75 0.63
CA LEU A 155 -19.21 -3.08 0.06
C LEU A 155 -20.46 -3.23 0.94
N GLU A 156 -20.56 -4.34 1.67
CA GLU A 156 -21.65 -4.64 2.62
C GLU A 156 -21.33 -4.21 4.07
N ASN A 157 -20.07 -3.90 4.40
CA ASN A 157 -19.64 -3.43 5.72
C ASN A 157 -18.56 -2.32 5.55
N PRO A 158 -18.97 -1.08 5.24
CA PRO A 158 -18.04 -0.04 4.79
C PRO A 158 -17.02 0.39 5.86
N GLU A 159 -17.29 0.18 7.14
CA GLU A 159 -16.33 0.43 8.22
C GLU A 159 -15.10 -0.48 8.18
N LYS A 160 -15.17 -1.66 7.54
CA LYS A 160 -14.03 -2.59 7.43
C LYS A 160 -12.84 -1.99 6.68
N ILE A 161 -13.09 -0.96 5.85
CA ILE A 161 -12.02 -0.23 5.17
C ILE A 161 -10.99 0.32 6.16
N VAL A 162 -11.42 0.67 7.37
CA VAL A 162 -10.54 1.22 8.41
C VAL A 162 -9.51 0.19 8.85
N ASP A 163 -9.90 -1.08 8.94
CA ASP A 163 -8.99 -2.14 9.37
C ASP A 163 -8.01 -2.51 8.26
N ASP A 164 -8.43 -2.50 6.99
CA ASP A 164 -7.51 -2.65 5.85
C ASP A 164 -6.49 -1.50 5.80
N LEU A 165 -6.91 -0.26 6.04
CA LEU A 165 -6.01 0.90 6.09
C LEU A 165 -5.01 0.80 7.25
N LYS A 166 -5.45 0.40 8.45
CA LYS A 166 -4.56 0.16 9.60
C LYS A 166 -3.54 -0.92 9.30
N GLU A 167 -3.96 -2.01 8.66
CA GLU A 167 -3.09 -3.12 8.33
C GLU A 167 -2.02 -2.71 7.30
N ILE A 168 -2.39 -1.93 6.29
CA ILE A 168 -1.42 -1.35 5.34
C ILE A 168 -0.39 -0.51 6.08
N TYR A 169 -0.82 0.36 6.98
CA TYR A 169 0.09 1.19 7.77
C TYR A 169 1.02 0.34 8.64
N ALA A 170 0.48 -0.61 9.40
CA ALA A 170 1.24 -1.48 10.29
C ALA A 170 2.29 -2.28 9.51
N ARG A 171 1.92 -2.84 8.36
CA ARG A 171 2.83 -3.60 7.49
C ARG A 171 3.89 -2.72 6.84
N SER A 172 3.51 -1.51 6.43
CA SER A 172 4.48 -0.54 5.89
C SER A 172 5.54 -0.17 6.92
N VAL A 173 5.12 0.02 8.19
CA VAL A 173 6.06 0.26 9.30
C VAL A 173 6.94 -0.95 9.56
N SER A 174 6.38 -2.18 9.57
CA SER A 174 7.14 -3.39 9.86
C SER A 174 8.24 -3.67 8.84
N ILE A 175 8.06 -3.27 7.59
CA ILE A 175 9.08 -3.43 6.54
C ILE A 175 10.06 -2.25 6.46
N SER A 176 9.91 -1.21 7.27
CA SER A 176 10.87 -0.09 7.27
C SER A 176 12.21 -0.51 7.88
N ALA A 177 13.30 0.17 7.51
CA ALA A 177 14.65 -0.17 7.98
C ALA A 177 14.85 -0.08 9.50
N ASN A 178 14.00 0.65 10.22
CA ASN A 178 14.05 0.71 11.68
C ASN A 178 13.44 -0.53 12.34
N HIS A 179 12.62 -1.30 11.62
CA HIS A 179 11.88 -2.44 12.14
C HIS A 179 12.25 -3.77 11.46
N SER A 180 12.76 -3.73 10.23
CA SER A 180 13.18 -4.90 9.46
C SER A 180 14.69 -4.89 9.23
N TYR A 181 15.37 -5.90 9.76
CA TYR A 181 16.80 -6.13 9.50
C TYR A 181 17.09 -6.44 8.02
N TYR A 182 16.12 -7.01 7.28
CA TYR A 182 16.23 -7.22 5.83
C TYR A 182 16.32 -5.87 5.12
N THR A 183 15.38 -4.96 5.41
CA THR A 183 15.37 -3.62 4.81
C THR A 183 16.56 -2.78 5.28
N PHE A 184 16.93 -2.89 6.55
CA PHE A 184 18.14 -2.27 7.08
C PHE A 184 19.37 -2.70 6.28
N PHE A 185 19.54 -4.01 6.07
CA PHE A 185 20.62 -4.54 5.25
C PHE A 185 20.58 -3.93 3.84
N THR A 186 19.45 -4.02 3.13
CA THR A 186 19.32 -3.50 1.76
C THR A 186 19.65 -2.01 1.65
N ILE A 187 19.16 -1.17 2.57
CA ILE A 187 19.43 0.28 2.55
C ILE A 187 20.91 0.55 2.78
N ASN A 188 21.52 -0.10 3.77
CA ASN A 188 22.92 0.11 4.08
C ASN A 188 23.81 -0.39 2.93
N THR A 189 23.51 -1.53 2.33
CA THR A 189 24.38 -2.12 1.30
C THR A 189 24.23 -1.49 -0.09
N ARG A 190 23.16 -0.71 -0.33
CA ARG A 190 22.84 -0.11 -1.65
C ARG A 190 23.96 0.73 -2.27
N CYS A 191 24.78 1.41 -1.45
CA CYS A 191 25.78 2.38 -1.92
C CYS A 191 27.08 2.34 -1.09
N ILE A 192 27.54 1.15 -0.69
CA ILE A 192 28.81 1.00 0.06
C ILE A 192 29.90 0.42 -0.85
N PRO A 193 31.13 0.99 -0.84
CA PRO A 193 32.26 0.41 -1.55
C PRO A 193 32.55 -1.04 -1.11
N ARG A 194 32.91 -1.91 -2.06
CA ARG A 194 33.16 -3.35 -1.84
C ARG A 194 34.12 -3.64 -0.67
N TYR A 195 35.12 -2.78 -0.47
CA TYR A 195 36.04 -2.90 0.65
C TYR A 195 35.34 -2.79 2.01
N TYR A 196 34.53 -1.74 2.21
CA TYR A 196 33.85 -1.49 3.48
C TYR A 196 32.74 -2.49 3.75
N ILE A 197 31.98 -2.89 2.73
CA ILE A 197 30.88 -3.86 2.92
C ILE A 197 31.41 -5.23 3.35
N LYS A 198 32.56 -5.69 2.83
CA LYS A 198 33.21 -6.95 3.23
C LYS A 198 33.82 -6.91 4.64
N GLN A 199 34.09 -5.72 5.18
CA GLN A 199 34.49 -5.56 6.59
C GLN A 199 33.28 -5.51 7.52
N ALA A 200 32.23 -4.81 7.10
CA ALA A 200 30.98 -4.67 7.82
C ALA A 200 30.22 -6.01 7.92
N TYR A 201 30.23 -6.79 6.83
CA TYR A 201 29.54 -8.07 6.66
C TYR A 201 30.52 -9.17 6.21
N PRO A 202 31.34 -9.72 7.13
CA PRO A 202 32.35 -10.74 6.81
C PRO A 202 31.85 -11.96 6.03
N LYS A 203 30.62 -12.46 6.26
CA LYS A 203 30.10 -13.61 5.48
C LYS A 203 29.97 -13.32 3.99
N LEU A 204 29.94 -12.04 3.58
CA LEU A 204 29.99 -11.66 2.17
C LEU A 204 31.35 -11.91 1.52
N LYS A 205 32.46 -12.08 2.26
CA LYS A 205 33.79 -12.17 1.63
C LYS A 205 33.87 -13.26 0.55
N ASP A 206 33.30 -14.41 0.87
CA ASP A 206 33.35 -15.62 0.04
C ASP A 206 32.09 -15.80 -0.81
N LYS A 207 30.99 -15.13 -0.45
CA LYS A 207 29.68 -15.25 -1.12
C LYS A 207 29.22 -13.97 -1.82
N PHE A 208 30.12 -12.99 -1.99
CA PHE A 208 29.75 -11.64 -2.46
C PHE A 208 29.02 -11.68 -3.80
N GLU A 209 29.55 -12.44 -4.75
CA GLU A 209 29.02 -12.48 -6.12
C GLU A 209 27.63 -13.16 -6.13
N GLU A 210 27.47 -14.27 -5.42
CA GLU A 210 26.17 -14.97 -5.27
C GLU A 210 25.10 -14.05 -4.64
N VAL A 211 25.48 -13.28 -3.62
CA VAL A 211 24.57 -12.35 -2.95
C VAL A 211 24.24 -11.14 -3.83
N ILE A 212 25.22 -10.63 -4.58
CA ILE A 212 24.99 -9.55 -5.54
C ILE A 212 24.04 -9.98 -6.65
N GLU A 213 24.26 -11.16 -7.22
CA GLU A 213 23.44 -11.71 -8.29
C GLU A 213 21.99 -11.92 -7.81
N SER A 214 21.82 -12.55 -6.65
CA SER A 214 20.48 -12.79 -6.08
C SER A 214 19.74 -11.50 -5.66
N LEU A 215 20.46 -10.46 -5.26
CA LEU A 215 19.86 -9.16 -4.90
C LEU A 215 19.76 -8.18 -6.09
N GLY A 216 20.27 -8.56 -7.27
CA GLY A 216 20.30 -7.69 -8.45
C GLY A 216 21.10 -6.40 -8.24
N LEU A 217 22.20 -6.45 -7.47
CA LEU A 217 23.03 -5.29 -7.21
C LEU A 217 23.97 -5.02 -8.39
N GLU A 218 24.04 -3.78 -8.83
CA GLU A 218 24.92 -3.39 -9.95
C GLU A 218 26.04 -2.45 -9.49
N PRO A 219 27.27 -2.56 -10.02
CA PRO A 219 28.34 -1.61 -9.78
C PRO A 219 27.93 -0.22 -10.27
N LYS A 220 27.81 0.75 -9.35
CA LYS A 220 27.54 2.15 -9.72
C LYS A 220 28.76 2.88 -10.26
N PHE A 221 29.95 2.49 -9.79
CA PHE A 221 31.20 3.14 -10.12
C PHE A 221 32.35 2.16 -9.90
N ILE A 222 33.25 2.08 -10.88
CA ILE A 222 34.49 1.33 -10.81
C ILE A 222 35.60 2.36 -11.08
N PRO A 223 36.44 2.69 -10.08
CA PRO A 223 37.54 3.62 -10.29
C PRO A 223 38.54 3.04 -11.28
N ASP A 224 38.98 3.86 -12.24
CA ASP A 224 40.07 3.54 -13.16
C ASP A 224 41.40 3.66 -12.40
N ILE A 225 41.80 2.58 -11.75
CA ILE A 225 43.08 2.49 -11.03
C ILE A 225 44.04 1.77 -11.97
N LYS A 226 45.05 2.49 -12.47
CA LYS A 226 46.22 1.86 -13.09
C LYS A 226 46.98 1.14 -11.99
N GLU A 227 47.08 -0.18 -12.09
CA GLU A 227 47.96 -0.94 -11.21
C GLU A 227 49.40 -0.42 -11.42
N GLU A 228 50.01 0.14 -10.37
CA GLU A 228 51.44 0.42 -10.37
C GLU A 228 52.17 -0.93 -10.30
N GLU A 229 52.99 -1.22 -11.34
CA GLU A 229 53.86 -2.40 -11.44
C GLU A 229 54.83 -2.57 -10.26
#